data_AF-A0A968FX43-F1
#
_entry.id   AF-A0A968FX43-F1
#
_cell.length_a   1.000
_cell.length_b   1.000
_cell.length_c   1.000
_cell.angle_alpha   90.00
_cell.angle_beta   90.00
_cell.angle_gamma   90.00
#
_symmetry.space_group_name_H-M   'P 1'
#
loop_
_entity.id
_entity.type
_entity.pdbx_description
1 polymer ?
#
loop_
_entity_poly.entity_id
_entity_poly.type
_entity_poly.pdbx_seq_one_letter_code
_entity_poly.pdbx_strand_id
1 'polypeptide(L)'
;MESRNIIKICKGPGCRAWGADGLYSGLKAQSAGAVEQPKVCSSKCMNRCGGGTTVELVSSGVAQAFVKVRNSTESLPSLLCMKPATS
;
A
#
# COMPACT_ATOMS: atom_id res chain seq x y z
N MET A 1 -0.30 -18.76 12.09
CA MET A 1 -0.72 -18.51 10.70
C MET A 1 0.08 -17.32 10.21
N GLU A 2 0.85 -17.48 9.14
CA GLU A 2 1.72 -16.43 8.62
C GLU A 2 0.88 -15.22 8.19
N SER A 3 1.01 -14.10 8.90
CA SER A 3 0.30 -12.86 8.62
C SER A 3 0.82 -12.26 7.31
N ARG A 4 0.28 -12.71 6.18
CA ARG A 4 0.63 -12.19 4.86
C ARG A 4 0.02 -10.80 4.69
N ASN A 5 0.75 -9.79 5.12
CA ASN A 5 0.41 -8.40 4.85
C ASN A 5 0.65 -8.10 3.36
N ILE A 6 -0.35 -7.56 2.67
CA ILE A 6 -0.29 -7.20 1.26
C ILE A 6 -0.65 -5.73 1.12
N ILE A 7 0.17 -4.99 0.40
CA ILE A 7 -0.08 -3.60 0.03
C ILE A 7 -0.54 -3.62 -1.42
N LYS A 8 -1.79 -3.24 -1.70
CA LYS A 8 -2.29 -3.08 -3.06
C LYS A 8 -2.34 -1.61 -3.44
N ILE A 9 -1.67 -1.25 -4.53
CA ILE A 9 -1.62 0.12 -5.02
C ILE A 9 -2.55 0.27 -6.21
N CYS A 10 -3.43 1.25 -6.13
CA CYS A 10 -4.30 1.62 -7.23
C CYS A 10 -3.50 2.23 -8.38
N LYS A 11 -3.48 1.59 -9.56
CA LYS A 11 -2.86 2.11 -10.79
C LYS A 11 -3.89 2.69 -11.78
N GLY A 12 -5.04 3.13 -11.28
CA GLY A 12 -6.03 3.85 -12.07
C GLY A 12 -5.48 5.16 -12.65
N PRO A 13 -6.11 5.72 -13.72
CA PRO A 13 -5.66 6.97 -14.34
C PRO A 13 -5.62 8.12 -13.32
N GLY A 14 -6.61 8.19 -12.43
CA GLY A 14 -6.65 9.18 -11.35
C GLY A 14 -5.45 9.05 -10.40
N CYS A 15 -5.05 7.85 -9.98
CA CYS A 15 -3.91 7.67 -9.08
C CYS A 15 -2.56 7.81 -9.81
N ARG A 16 -2.48 7.44 -11.09
CA ARG A 16 -1.28 7.67 -11.92
C ARG A 16 -0.91 9.14 -12.04
N ALA A 17 -1.90 10.03 -12.13
CA ALA A 17 -1.66 11.48 -12.11
C ALA A 17 -0.98 11.97 -10.81
N TRP A 18 -1.07 11.20 -9.73
CA TRP A 18 -0.43 11.46 -8.43
C TRP A 18 0.84 10.62 -8.20
N GLY A 19 1.41 10.03 -9.26
CA GLY A 19 2.68 9.29 -9.14
C GLY A 19 2.55 7.85 -8.62
N ALA A 20 1.39 7.20 -8.77
CA ALA A 20 1.19 5.82 -8.32
C ALA A 20 2.21 4.80 -8.86
N ASP A 21 2.81 5.05 -10.03
CA ASP A 21 3.82 4.16 -10.59
C ASP A 21 5.17 4.27 -9.86
N GLY A 22 5.60 5.50 -9.56
CA GLY A 22 6.78 5.76 -8.74
C GLY A 22 6.61 5.22 -7.32
N LEU A 23 5.41 5.39 -6.75
CA LEU A 23 5.07 4.81 -5.45
C LEU A 23 5.20 3.27 -5.48
N TYR A 24 4.64 2.62 -6.50
CA TYR A 24 4.73 1.17 -6.66
C TYR A 24 6.18 0.67 -6.79
N SER A 25 6.98 1.33 -7.62
CA SER A 25 8.38 0.94 -7.82
C SER A 25 9.22 1.15 -6.55
N GLY A 26 9.03 2.27 -5.84
CA GLY A 26 9.71 2.54 -4.57
C GLY A 26 9.32 1.56 -3.46
N LEU A 27 8.03 1.24 -3.35
CA LEU A 27 7.52 0.23 -2.41
C LEU A 27 8.05 -1.16 -2.72
N LYS A 28 8.03 -1.54 -4.00
CA LYS A 28 8.52 -2.84 -4.45
C LYS A 28 10.01 -2.98 -4.13
N ALA A 29 10.81 -1.96 -4.40
CA ALA A 29 12.24 -1.94 -4.09
C ALA A 29 12.51 -2.08 -2.57
N GLN A 30 11.76 -1.37 -1.72
CA GLN A 30 11.87 -1.49 -0.26
C GLN A 30 11.44 -2.87 0.27
N SER A 31 10.46 -3.50 -0.36
CA SER A 31 10.01 -4.85 -0.01
C SER A 31 10.95 -5.96 -0.50
N ALA A 32 11.86 -5.67 -1.44
CA ALA A 32 12.64 -6.67 -2.15
C ALA A 32 13.85 -7.26 -1.38
N GLY A 33 13.92 -7.08 -0.05
CA GLY A 33 15.11 -7.49 0.72
C GLY A 33 14.86 -7.91 2.17
N ALA A 34 13.62 -7.95 2.65
CA ALA A 34 13.34 -8.36 4.03
C ALA A 34 12.25 -9.44 4.10
N VAL A 35 12.55 -10.48 4.88
CA VAL A 35 11.76 -11.71 5.03
C VAL A 35 10.37 -11.44 5.61
N GLU A 36 10.20 -10.31 6.32
CA GLU A 36 8.93 -9.93 6.99
C GLU A 36 8.24 -8.70 6.35
N GLN A 37 8.66 -8.28 5.15
CA GLN A 37 8.03 -7.15 4.48
C GLN A 37 6.70 -7.54 3.81
N PRO A 38 5.70 -6.62 3.80
CA PRO A 38 4.45 -6.85 3.11
C PRO A 38 4.64 -6.98 1.60
N LYS A 39 3.87 -7.87 0.98
CA LYS A 39 3.87 -8.06 -0.46
C LYS A 39 3.24 -6.87 -1.17
N VAL A 40 3.98 -6.22 -2.07
CA VAL A 40 3.46 -5.09 -2.85
C VAL A 40 2.84 -5.57 -4.16
N CYS A 41 1.56 -5.29 -4.35
CA CYS A 41 0.77 -5.63 -5.52
C CYS A 41 0.20 -4.38 -6.17
N SER A 42 -0.03 -4.43 -7.48
CA SER A 42 -0.80 -3.41 -8.19
C SER A 42 -2.25 -3.88 -8.35
N SER A 43 -3.19 -2.94 -8.35
CA SER A 43 -4.61 -3.21 -8.54
C SER A 43 -5.22 -2.22 -9.53
N LYS A 44 -6.38 -2.59 -10.10
CA LYS A 44 -7.20 -1.70 -10.95
C LYS A 44 -7.73 -0.51 -10.13
N CYS A 45 -8.33 0.52 -10.77
CA CYS A 45 -8.89 1.65 -10.01
C CYS A 45 -9.92 1.14 -9.01
N MET A 46 -9.75 1.50 -7.75
CA MET A 46 -10.65 1.12 -6.65
C MET A 46 -11.87 2.05 -6.55
N ASN A 47 -12.12 2.91 -7.55
CA ASN A 47 -13.15 3.97 -7.53
C ASN A 47 -13.07 4.90 -6.30
N ARG A 48 -11.92 4.93 -5.63
CA ARG A 48 -11.57 5.89 -4.56
C ARG A 48 -10.46 6.86 -5.00
N CYS A 49 -10.23 6.88 -6.32
CA CYS A 49 -9.26 7.69 -7.03
C CYS A 49 -9.64 9.18 -6.88
N GLY A 50 -8.81 10.02 -6.24
CA GLY A 50 -9.07 11.46 -6.04
C GLY A 50 -8.36 12.06 -4.83
N GLY A 51 -7.50 13.07 -5.06
CA GLY A 51 -6.71 13.75 -4.02
C GLY A 51 -5.53 12.93 -3.48
N GLY A 52 -4.95 12.05 -4.31
CA GLY A 52 -3.80 11.20 -3.97
C GLY A 52 -3.83 9.81 -4.62
N THR A 53 -2.74 9.05 -4.45
CA THR A 53 -2.66 7.63 -4.82
C THR A 53 -3.32 6.78 -3.74
N THR A 54 -4.32 5.98 -4.13
CA THR A 54 -5.00 5.07 -3.19
C THR A 54 -4.19 3.79 -3.00
N VAL A 55 -4.01 3.39 -1.75
CA VAL A 55 -3.33 2.18 -1.31
C VAL A 55 -4.27 1.41 -0.39
N GLU A 56 -4.45 0.12 -0.61
CA GLU A 56 -5.21 -0.79 0.24
C GLU A 56 -4.24 -1.68 1.02
N LEU A 57 -4.37 -1.69 2.34
CA LEU A 57 -3.72 -2.64 3.22
C LEU A 57 -4.61 -3.86 3.38
N VAL A 58 -4.08 -5.04 3.11
CA VAL A 58 -4.75 -6.32 3.30
C VAL A 58 -3.94 -7.13 4.30
N SER A 59 -4.60 -7.61 5.35
CA SER A 59 -3.99 -8.53 6.32
C SER A 59 -4.87 -9.77 6.43
N SER A 60 -4.26 -10.96 6.41
CA SER A 60 -4.97 -12.24 6.44
C SER A 60 -6.09 -12.37 5.40
N GLY A 61 -5.91 -11.79 4.21
CA GLY A 61 -6.89 -11.83 3.11
C GLY A 61 -8.04 -10.82 3.22
N VAL A 62 -8.10 -10.02 4.28
CA VAL A 62 -9.15 -9.02 4.52
C VAL A 62 -8.58 -7.62 4.35
N ALA A 63 -9.27 -6.75 3.60
CA ALA A 63 -8.90 -5.35 3.48
C ALA A 63 -9.08 -4.65 4.84
N GLN A 64 -7.99 -4.17 5.42
CA GLN A 64 -7.95 -3.52 6.72
C GLN A 64 -8.14 -2.01 6.60
N ALA A 65 -7.48 -1.38 5.62
CA ALA A 65 -7.51 0.08 5.47
C ALA A 65 -7.24 0.54 4.04
N PHE A 66 -7.78 1.72 3.70
CA PHE A 66 -7.45 2.46 2.49
C PHE A 66 -6.75 3.75 2.87
N VAL A 67 -5.54 3.95 2.36
CA VAL A 67 -4.73 5.14 2.61
C VAL A 67 -4.50 5.90 1.31
N LYS A 68 -4.52 7.23 1.39
CA LYS A 68 -4.27 8.11 0.25
C LYS A 68 -2.92 8.75 0.40
N VAL A 69 -1.97 8.33 -0.42
CA VAL A 69 -0.62 8.87 -0.42
C VAL A 69 -0.58 10.08 -1.38
N ARG A 70 -0.30 11.25 -0.83
CA ARG A 70 -0.18 12.50 -1.61
C ARG A 70 1.27 12.87 -1.92
N ASN A 71 2.21 12.39 -1.11
CA ASN A 71 3.63 12.67 -1.25
C ASN A 71 4.43 11.38 -1.11
N SER A 72 5.48 11.23 -1.92
CA SER A 72 6.36 10.05 -1.97
C SER A 72 7.10 9.77 -0.66
N THR A 73 7.19 10.78 0.20
CA THR A 73 7.84 10.76 1.51
C THR A 73 6.89 10.47 2.67
N GLU A 74 5.58 10.33 2.44
CA GLU A 74 4.64 9.91 3.48
C GLU A 74 4.87 8.42 3.74
N SER A 75 5.78 8.21 4.65
CA SER A 75 6.58 7.03 4.78
C SER A 75 5.76 5.86 5.32
N LEU A 76 6.04 4.71 4.73
CA LEU A 76 5.65 3.36 5.14
C LEU A 76 5.71 2.99 6.63
N PRO A 77 6.52 3.62 7.52
CA PRO A 77 6.53 3.26 8.93
C PRO A 77 5.13 3.32 9.53
N SER A 78 4.29 4.28 9.16
CA SER A 78 2.94 4.43 9.73
C SER A 78 1.96 3.34 9.27
N LEU A 79 2.15 2.78 8.06
CA LEU A 79 1.33 1.71 7.50
C LEU A 79 1.74 0.32 8.01
N LEU A 80 3.04 0.10 8.28
CA LEU A 80 3.54 -1.12 8.93
C LEU A 80 3.50 -1.06 10.48
N CYS A 81 3.46 0.12 11.09
CA CYS A 81 3.30 0.30 12.54
C CYS A 81 1.85 0.17 13.01
N MET A 82 0.92 -0.29 12.16
CA MET A 82 -0.31 -0.90 12.65
C MET A 82 0.09 -2.19 13.37
N LYS A 83 0.55 -2.04 14.62
CA LYS A 83 0.70 -3.12 15.58
C LYS A 83 -0.61 -3.93 15.51
N PRO A 84 -0.55 -5.28 15.53
CA PRO A 84 -1.76 -6.03 15.80
C PRO A 84 -2.35 -5.45 17.10
N ALA A 85 -3.61 -5.04 17.05
CA ALA A 85 -4.34 -4.70 18.25
C ALA A 85 -4.38 -5.95 19.12
N THR A 86 -3.43 -6.07 20.03
CA THR A 86 -3.46 -7.06 21.08
C THR A 86 -4.36 -6.54 22.18
N SER A 87 -5.39 -7.33 22.47
CA SER A 87 -6.33 -7.29 23.61
C SER A 87 -7.70 -6.68 23.34
#